data_AF-A0A7K2Y5E5-F1
#
_entry.id   AF-A0A7K2Y5E5-F1
#
_cell.length_a   1.000
_cell.length_b   1.000
_cell.length_c   1.000
_cell.angle_alpha   90.00
_cell.angle_beta   90.00
_cell.angle_gamma   90.00
#
_symmetry.space_group_name_H-M   'P 1'
#
loop_
_entity.id
_entity.type
_entity.pdbx_description
1 polymer ?
#
loop_
_entity_poly.entity_id
_entity_poly.type
_entity_poly.pdbx_seq_one_letter_code
_entity_poly.pdbx_strand_id
1 'polypeptide(L)'
;MTFTWTDLITLDLAKVNEAATEWKTAAEELAKLHGTVRDGLVKKSESARWEGANATVTREFVRSAAKEVADLQREAKSIHAVLADAHEELTRIQKQAKALADEARQGDPAHRPEPDPGLLVSDGGGGKVRVESSICDAKGPNQRTQDMIRWYADTLAGLVTHAAEVDAAVTRALRASHGGDPYDAGHAEYTSLDQDQLPRAMKLAALGGDVKPAQQAELRRLWQSLSPDARMQLWSAHKDDLLAAGLLNPSVKQAASDRGSGKHGAQDIEWNDWVTRSKMQALVVLADGGDLNDASRHMKHYLDNTGTPMELPVDKMLTDDKGFQDHVDQLFLQENEKDWREQALAEYERNGGRPVVMPVETRNEGYYFGEAADRNWYYAVGGAQSNMTGVVTVTPGADGKPVVGLDYQVNVWDRYNWDQGKGVTIGTFEIPDGEPSQQHKVGLAQEFNMAGSSSLKHYELGSGSTPPTPDDPGRAGERSDPGRHARDGGGDIDR
;
A
#
# COMPACT_ATOMS: atom_id res chain seq x y z
N MET A 1 3.31 -0.94 28.18
CA MET A 1 3.96 -1.96 27.34
C MET A 1 3.64 -1.62 25.90
N THR A 2 4.58 -1.82 24.97
CA THR A 2 4.31 -1.65 23.53
C THR A 2 3.66 -2.93 23.01
N PHE A 3 2.53 -2.81 22.30
CA PHE A 3 1.84 -3.94 21.66
C PHE A 3 2.78 -4.67 20.70
N THR A 4 2.81 -6.01 20.76
CA THR A 4 3.81 -6.84 20.05
C THR A 4 3.21 -7.77 19.00
N TRP A 5 4.06 -8.51 18.28
CA TRP A 5 3.64 -9.54 17.34
C TRP A 5 2.91 -10.68 18.05
N THR A 6 3.46 -11.15 19.17
CA THR A 6 2.82 -12.21 19.97
C THR A 6 1.46 -11.77 20.49
N ASP A 7 1.32 -10.51 20.93
CA ASP A 7 0.03 -9.95 21.36
C ASP A 7 -0.99 -10.04 20.22
N LEU A 8 -0.63 -9.60 19.00
CA LEU A 8 -1.52 -9.62 17.83
C LEU A 8 -1.99 -11.04 17.50
N ILE A 9 -1.09 -12.02 17.39
CA ILE A 9 -1.45 -13.37 16.91
C ILE A 9 -2.20 -14.20 17.96
N THR A 10 -2.03 -13.88 19.26
CA THR A 10 -2.69 -14.57 20.37
C THR A 10 -3.93 -13.85 20.91
N LEU A 11 -4.22 -12.64 20.42
CA LEU A 11 -5.38 -11.85 20.83
C LEU A 11 -6.68 -12.64 20.71
N ASP A 12 -7.40 -12.75 21.83
CA ASP A 12 -8.73 -13.39 21.90
C ASP A 12 -9.83 -12.39 21.54
N LEU A 13 -10.16 -12.36 20.25
CA LEU A 13 -11.19 -11.47 19.70
C LEU A 13 -12.62 -11.91 20.03
N ALA A 14 -12.82 -13.13 20.53
CA ALA A 14 -14.16 -13.60 20.90
C ALA A 14 -14.77 -12.75 22.02
N LYS A 15 -13.95 -12.33 22.99
CA LYS A 15 -14.38 -11.45 24.08
C LYS A 15 -14.80 -10.05 23.63
N VAL A 16 -14.15 -9.52 22.60
CA VAL A 16 -14.54 -8.22 22.01
C VAL A 16 -15.90 -8.35 21.34
N ASN A 17 -16.13 -9.45 20.62
CA ASN A 17 -17.43 -9.74 20.01
C ASN A 17 -18.55 -9.98 21.04
N GLU A 18 -18.25 -10.69 22.12
CA GLU A 18 -19.17 -10.88 23.25
C GLU A 18 -19.57 -9.54 23.85
N ALA A 19 -18.60 -8.68 24.19
CA ALA A 19 -18.87 -7.34 24.70
C ALA A 19 -19.68 -6.49 23.71
N ALA A 20 -19.35 -6.52 22.41
CA ALA A 20 -20.12 -5.84 21.38
C ALA A 20 -21.57 -6.32 21.34
N THR A 21 -21.80 -7.64 21.50
CA THR A 21 -23.14 -8.24 21.51
C THR A 21 -23.94 -7.85 22.76
N GLU A 22 -23.30 -7.83 23.93
CA GLU A 22 -23.95 -7.38 25.18
C GLU A 22 -24.38 -5.91 25.09
N TRP A 23 -23.52 -5.03 24.58
CA TRP A 23 -23.88 -3.63 24.36
C TRP A 23 -24.98 -3.43 23.33
N LYS A 24 -25.03 -4.29 22.29
CA LYS A 24 -26.17 -4.33 21.37
C LYS A 24 -27.46 -4.64 22.10
N THR A 25 -27.47 -5.68 22.93
CA THR A 25 -28.64 -6.05 23.73
C THR A 25 -29.03 -4.92 24.69
N ALA A 26 -28.07 -4.28 25.36
CA ALA A 26 -28.34 -3.13 26.22
C ALA A 26 -29.02 -1.98 25.45
N ALA A 27 -28.53 -1.66 24.25
CA ALA A 27 -29.13 -0.66 23.38
C ALA A 27 -30.55 -1.01 22.94
N GLU A 28 -30.83 -2.28 22.65
CA GLU A 28 -32.17 -2.78 22.28
C GLU A 28 -33.15 -2.72 23.46
N GLU A 29 -32.72 -3.11 24.66
CA GLU A 29 -33.55 -3.02 25.87
C GLU A 29 -33.81 -1.55 26.27
N LEU A 30 -32.80 -0.68 26.19
CA LEU A 30 -32.97 0.76 26.40
C LEU A 30 -33.92 1.37 25.37
N ALA A 31 -33.94 0.88 24.13
CA ALA A 31 -34.92 1.30 23.13
C ALA A 31 -36.37 0.97 23.55
N LYS A 32 -36.59 -0.24 24.09
CA LYS A 32 -37.89 -0.66 24.62
C LYS A 32 -38.30 0.19 25.83
N LEU A 33 -37.36 0.45 26.73
CA LEU A 33 -37.59 1.30 27.91
C LEU A 33 -37.92 2.74 27.50
N HIS A 34 -37.17 3.31 26.55
CA HIS A 34 -37.43 4.64 26.00
C HIS A 34 -38.85 4.74 25.43
N GLY A 35 -39.30 3.74 24.64
CA GLY A 35 -40.68 3.68 24.16
C GLY A 35 -41.71 3.63 25.30
N THR A 36 -41.45 2.81 26.32
CA THR A 36 -42.30 2.70 27.50
C THR A 36 -42.39 4.00 28.30
N VAL A 37 -41.27 4.70 28.50
CA VAL A 37 -41.21 5.98 29.22
C VAL A 37 -41.91 7.09 28.43
N ARG A 38 -41.70 7.15 27.11
CA ARG A 38 -42.40 8.11 26.24
C ARG A 38 -43.90 7.92 26.29
N ASP A 39 -44.39 6.70 26.11
CA ASP A 39 -45.83 6.42 26.00
C ASP A 39 -46.53 6.39 27.36
N GLY A 40 -45.82 5.92 28.39
CA GLY A 40 -46.34 5.74 29.74
C GLY A 40 -46.24 6.98 30.61
N LEU A 41 -45.13 7.70 30.58
CA LEU A 41 -44.90 8.89 31.41
C LEU A 41 -45.15 10.17 30.62
N VAL A 42 -44.37 10.44 29.56
CA VAL A 42 -44.41 11.72 28.84
C VAL A 42 -45.80 11.98 28.26
N LYS A 43 -46.32 11.06 27.44
CA LYS A 43 -47.62 11.23 26.80
C LYS A 43 -48.75 11.41 27.82
N LYS A 44 -48.71 10.66 28.94
CA LYS A 44 -49.74 10.76 29.98
C LYS A 44 -49.63 12.08 30.75
N SER A 45 -48.43 12.50 31.16
CA SER A 45 -48.22 13.76 31.89
C SER A 45 -48.62 14.98 31.07
N GLU A 46 -48.37 14.95 29.75
CA GLU A 46 -48.80 16.00 28.82
C GLU A 46 -50.32 15.99 28.61
N SER A 47 -50.93 14.81 28.48
CA SER A 47 -52.39 14.70 28.26
C SER A 47 -53.24 14.99 29.51
N ALA A 48 -52.64 14.96 30.69
CA ALA A 48 -53.35 15.17 31.94
C ALA A 48 -53.81 16.63 32.08
N ARG A 49 -55.06 16.83 32.52
CA ARG A 49 -55.72 18.15 32.67
C ARG A 49 -55.36 18.91 33.96
N TRP A 50 -54.40 18.40 34.73
CA TRP A 50 -53.88 19.07 35.92
C TRP A 50 -53.03 20.31 35.57
N GLU A 51 -53.16 21.35 36.38
CA GLU A 51 -52.60 22.69 36.16
C GLU A 51 -51.99 23.27 37.43
N GLY A 52 -51.21 24.35 37.29
CA GLY A 52 -50.49 24.99 38.39
C GLY A 52 -49.03 24.55 38.51
N ALA A 53 -48.30 25.15 39.45
CA ALA A 53 -46.83 25.02 39.57
C ALA A 53 -46.35 23.56 39.65
N ASN A 54 -47.06 22.71 40.39
CA ASN A 54 -46.70 21.30 40.53
C ASN A 54 -46.80 20.53 39.20
N ALA A 55 -47.79 20.86 38.37
CA ALA A 55 -47.95 20.24 37.05
C ALA A 55 -46.81 20.64 36.11
N THR A 56 -46.35 21.91 36.16
CA THR A 56 -45.20 22.37 35.38
C THR A 56 -43.92 21.63 35.77
N VAL A 57 -43.58 21.61 37.06
CA VAL A 57 -42.36 20.95 37.56
C VAL A 57 -42.38 19.46 37.26
N THR A 58 -43.51 18.78 37.46
CA THR A 58 -43.58 17.34 37.20
C THR A 58 -43.44 17.02 35.70
N ARG A 59 -44.05 17.81 34.80
CA ARG A 59 -43.90 17.59 33.36
C ARG A 59 -42.45 17.78 32.92
N GLU A 60 -41.78 18.80 33.43
CA GLU A 60 -40.36 19.03 33.15
C GLU A 60 -39.49 17.88 33.65
N PHE A 61 -39.67 17.46 34.91
CA PHE A 61 -38.97 16.30 35.46
C PHE A 61 -39.18 15.03 34.63
N VAL A 62 -40.43 14.75 34.21
CA VAL A 62 -40.76 13.59 33.35
C VAL A 62 -40.05 13.69 32.00
N ARG A 63 -39.99 14.88 31.38
CA ARG A 63 -39.27 15.08 30.12
C ARG A 63 -37.77 14.86 30.29
N SER A 64 -37.18 15.39 31.36
CA SER A 64 -35.76 15.17 31.65
C SER A 64 -35.46 13.68 31.86
N ALA A 65 -36.23 12.98 32.69
CA ALA A 65 -36.06 11.54 32.89
C ALA A 65 -36.21 10.73 31.59
N ALA A 66 -37.13 11.12 30.71
CA ALA A 66 -37.28 10.49 29.39
C ALA A 66 -36.08 10.74 28.47
N LYS A 67 -35.51 11.94 28.54
CA LYS A 67 -34.29 12.29 27.82
C LYS A 67 -33.09 11.46 28.30
N GLU A 68 -32.90 11.30 29.61
CA GLU A 68 -31.82 10.46 30.15
C GLU A 68 -31.87 9.02 29.60
N VAL A 69 -33.06 8.42 29.51
CA VAL A 69 -33.21 7.07 28.94
C VAL A 69 -32.89 7.04 27.44
N ALA A 70 -33.26 8.08 26.70
CA ALA A 70 -32.92 8.21 25.29
C ALA A 70 -31.40 8.40 25.08
N ASP A 71 -30.75 9.14 25.97
CA ASP A 71 -29.32 9.41 25.94
C ASP A 71 -28.51 8.15 26.24
N LEU A 72 -28.89 7.39 27.27
CA LEU A 72 -28.34 6.07 27.56
C LEU A 72 -28.50 5.11 26.36
N GLN A 73 -29.64 5.14 25.67
CA GLN A 73 -29.84 4.35 24.46
C GLN A 73 -28.84 4.73 23.36
N ARG A 74 -28.60 6.04 23.15
CA ARG A 74 -27.67 6.54 22.12
C ARG A 74 -26.23 6.16 22.46
N GLU A 75 -25.82 6.32 23.72
CA GLU A 75 -24.50 5.92 24.20
C GLU A 75 -24.27 4.41 24.06
N ALA A 76 -25.23 3.57 24.48
CA ALA A 76 -25.13 2.12 24.33
C ALA A 76 -24.99 1.67 22.86
N LYS A 77 -25.74 2.32 21.94
CA LYS A 77 -25.58 2.08 20.49
C LYS A 77 -24.20 2.48 20.00
N SER A 78 -23.69 3.60 20.47
CA SER A 78 -22.36 4.10 20.12
C SER A 78 -21.26 3.13 20.55
N ILE A 79 -21.32 2.65 21.80
CA ILE A 79 -20.37 1.67 22.33
C ILE A 79 -20.44 0.37 21.53
N HIS A 80 -21.65 -0.13 21.24
CA HIS A 80 -21.82 -1.30 20.39
C HIS A 80 -21.15 -1.14 19.02
N ALA A 81 -21.43 -0.02 18.33
CA ALA A 81 -20.91 0.22 16.99
C ALA A 81 -19.37 0.26 16.96
N VAL A 82 -18.76 0.97 17.91
CA VAL A 82 -17.30 1.05 18.05
C VAL A 82 -16.68 -0.33 18.29
N LEU A 83 -17.26 -1.13 19.19
CA LEU A 83 -16.73 -2.47 19.51
C LEU A 83 -16.92 -3.47 18.36
N ALA A 84 -18.06 -3.41 17.67
CA ALA A 84 -18.34 -4.28 16.53
C ALA A 84 -17.38 -4.02 15.36
N ASP A 85 -17.15 -2.74 15.04
CA ASP A 85 -16.24 -2.33 13.97
C ASP A 85 -14.78 -2.68 14.32
N ALA A 86 -14.36 -2.42 15.56
CA ALA A 86 -13.06 -2.84 16.06
C ALA A 86 -12.84 -4.35 15.97
N HIS A 87 -13.85 -5.15 16.33
CA HIS A 87 -13.78 -6.60 16.22
C HIS A 87 -13.58 -7.05 14.76
N GLU A 88 -14.32 -6.46 13.82
CA GLU A 88 -14.17 -6.76 12.39
C GLU A 88 -12.77 -6.41 11.88
N GLU A 89 -12.31 -5.17 12.14
CA GLU A 89 -10.99 -4.69 11.72
C GLU A 89 -9.86 -5.54 12.30
N LEU A 90 -9.85 -5.76 13.61
CA LEU A 90 -8.80 -6.55 14.28
C LEU A 90 -8.82 -8.02 13.83
N THR A 91 -10.00 -8.58 13.55
CA THR A 91 -10.11 -9.93 13.00
C THR A 91 -9.45 -10.03 11.63
N ARG A 92 -9.70 -9.05 10.75
CA ARG A 92 -9.08 -8.99 9.43
C ARG A 92 -7.55 -8.87 9.54
N ILE A 93 -7.06 -7.94 10.37
CA ILE A 93 -5.63 -7.72 10.59
C ILE A 93 -4.96 -9.00 11.14
N GLN A 94 -5.53 -9.63 12.17
CA GLN A 94 -4.98 -10.85 12.75
C GLN A 94 -4.95 -12.01 11.73
N LYS A 95 -6.01 -12.18 10.93
CA LYS A 95 -6.05 -13.20 9.88
C LYS A 95 -4.97 -12.97 8.83
N GLN A 96 -4.81 -11.74 8.35
CA GLN A 96 -3.78 -11.38 7.39
C GLN A 96 -2.36 -11.63 7.94
N ALA A 97 -2.12 -11.23 9.19
CA ALA A 97 -0.86 -11.47 9.88
C ALA A 97 -0.53 -12.97 9.97
N LYS A 98 -1.49 -13.81 10.37
CA LYS A 98 -1.33 -15.27 10.45
C LYS A 98 -1.05 -15.87 9.06
N ALA A 99 -1.81 -15.48 8.05
CA ALA A 99 -1.63 -15.97 6.68
C ALA A 99 -0.24 -15.63 6.12
N LEU A 100 0.24 -14.40 6.31
CA LEU A 100 1.57 -13.99 5.88
C LEU A 100 2.69 -14.71 6.65
N ALA A 101 2.52 -14.94 7.95
CA ALA A 101 3.49 -15.73 8.72
C ALA A 101 3.53 -17.21 8.31
N ASP A 102 2.38 -17.78 7.94
CA ASP A 102 2.31 -19.13 7.40
C ASP A 102 2.94 -19.23 6.01
N GLU A 103 2.70 -18.25 5.16
CA GLU A 103 3.36 -18.13 3.84
C GLU A 103 4.88 -17.99 3.99
N ALA A 104 5.34 -17.08 4.87
CA ALA A 104 6.75 -16.90 5.16
C ALA A 104 7.40 -18.22 5.61
N ARG A 105 6.72 -18.99 6.47
CA ARG A 105 7.20 -20.29 6.94
C ARG A 105 7.31 -21.33 5.83
N GLN A 106 6.39 -21.31 4.86
CA GLN A 106 6.38 -22.25 3.75
C GLN A 106 7.51 -21.98 2.74
N GLY A 107 7.86 -20.71 2.53
CA GLY A 107 8.78 -20.31 1.44
C GLY A 107 8.19 -20.65 0.07
N ASP A 108 9.05 -20.79 -0.93
CA ASP A 108 8.67 -21.23 -2.27
C ASP A 108 9.65 -22.31 -2.76
N PRO A 109 9.32 -23.61 -2.58
CA PRO A 109 10.18 -24.71 -3.03
C PRO A 109 10.26 -24.83 -4.56
N ALA A 110 9.33 -24.22 -5.30
CA ALA A 110 9.25 -24.29 -6.75
C ALA A 110 10.01 -23.15 -7.43
N HIS A 111 10.35 -22.08 -6.69
CA HIS A 111 11.09 -20.93 -7.21
C HIS A 111 12.41 -21.36 -7.88
N ARG A 112 12.76 -20.65 -8.96
CA ARG A 112 13.95 -20.88 -9.77
C ARG A 112 14.72 -19.57 -9.95
N PRO A 113 16.07 -19.61 -10.03
CA PRO A 113 16.91 -20.81 -10.10
C PRO A 113 17.09 -21.55 -8.76
N GLU A 114 16.89 -20.85 -7.65
CA GLU A 114 17.03 -21.40 -6.29
C GLU A 114 15.69 -21.31 -5.54
N PRO A 115 15.29 -22.35 -4.79
CA PRO A 115 14.11 -22.30 -3.93
C PRO A 115 14.19 -21.22 -2.86
N ASP A 116 13.07 -20.59 -2.54
CA ASP A 116 12.97 -19.67 -1.40
C ASP A 116 12.86 -20.48 -0.09
N PRO A 117 13.76 -20.26 0.89
CA PRO A 117 13.72 -20.98 2.14
C PRO A 117 12.54 -20.52 3.00
N GLY A 118 12.05 -21.42 3.87
CA GLY A 118 11.11 -21.03 4.92
C GLY A 118 11.75 -19.99 5.87
N LEU A 119 10.95 -19.04 6.32
CA LEU A 119 11.33 -17.95 7.22
C LEU A 119 10.64 -18.10 8.59
N LEU A 120 11.34 -17.75 9.65
CA LEU A 120 10.87 -17.77 11.03
C LEU A 120 10.48 -16.35 11.46
N VAL A 121 9.28 -16.20 12.00
CA VAL A 121 8.72 -14.93 12.48
C VAL A 121 8.65 -14.94 14.00
N SER A 122 9.17 -13.90 14.64
CA SER A 122 9.18 -13.74 16.11
C SER A 122 9.12 -12.27 16.52
N ASP A 123 8.95 -12.00 17.82
CA ASP A 123 9.03 -10.65 18.36
C ASP A 123 10.45 -10.06 18.18
N GLY A 124 10.54 -8.88 17.58
CA GLY A 124 11.78 -8.11 17.46
C GLY A 124 12.01 -7.10 18.59
N GLY A 125 11.03 -6.93 19.49
CA GLY A 125 11.03 -5.93 20.55
C GLY A 125 10.61 -4.52 20.07
N GLY A 126 10.02 -3.73 20.97
CA GLY A 126 9.60 -2.35 20.67
C GLY A 126 8.56 -2.23 19.55
N GLY A 127 7.65 -3.21 19.42
CA GLY A 127 6.65 -3.27 18.34
C GLY A 127 7.18 -3.73 16.99
N LYS A 128 8.47 -4.09 16.89
CA LYS A 128 9.07 -4.63 15.66
C LYS A 128 8.87 -6.14 15.56
N VAL A 129 8.88 -6.64 14.33
CA VAL A 129 8.86 -8.06 14.00
C VAL A 129 10.25 -8.47 13.53
N ARG A 130 10.77 -9.58 14.07
CA ARG A 130 12.01 -10.20 13.61
C ARG A 130 11.66 -11.34 12.66
N VAL A 131 12.24 -11.29 11.47
CA VAL A 131 12.17 -12.36 10.48
C VAL A 131 13.59 -12.84 10.20
N GLU A 132 13.78 -14.15 10.17
CA GLU A 132 15.07 -14.75 9.85
C GLU A 132 14.89 -16.02 9.01
N SER A 133 15.90 -16.38 8.23
CA SER A 133 15.84 -17.63 7.47
C SER A 133 15.89 -18.82 8.42
N SER A 134 15.07 -19.83 8.16
CA SER A 134 15.11 -21.11 8.90
C SER A 134 16.35 -21.95 8.58
N ILE A 135 17.09 -21.58 7.53
CA ILE A 135 18.26 -22.31 7.02
C ILE A 135 19.46 -21.37 6.98
N CYS A 136 20.64 -21.88 7.36
CA CYS A 136 21.90 -21.19 7.12
C CYS A 136 22.32 -21.39 5.66
N ASP A 137 22.49 -20.31 4.89
CA ASP A 137 22.95 -20.41 3.51
C ASP A 137 24.48 -20.60 3.44
N ALA A 138 24.92 -21.81 3.08
CA ALA A 138 26.32 -22.15 2.91
C ALA A 138 26.97 -21.49 1.68
N LYS A 139 26.18 -21.01 0.71
CA LYS A 139 26.67 -20.34 -0.51
C LYS A 139 26.93 -18.84 -0.31
N GLY A 140 26.69 -18.31 0.89
CA GLY A 140 26.88 -16.89 1.22
C GLY A 140 25.61 -16.06 1.06
N PRO A 141 25.72 -14.72 0.96
CA PRO A 141 24.55 -13.84 0.87
C PRO A 141 23.59 -14.23 -0.27
N ASN A 142 22.30 -14.10 0.00
CA ASN A 142 21.23 -14.30 -0.96
C ASN A 142 20.32 -13.07 -0.93
N GLN A 143 20.42 -12.23 -1.96
CA GLN A 143 19.73 -10.95 -2.00
C GLN A 143 18.21 -11.12 -1.99
N ARG A 144 17.66 -12.07 -2.77
CA ARG A 144 16.24 -12.39 -2.74
C ARG A 144 15.75 -12.77 -1.34
N THR A 145 16.46 -13.66 -0.65
CA THR A 145 16.09 -14.05 0.74
C THR A 145 16.15 -12.85 1.69
N GLN A 146 17.13 -11.96 1.54
CA GLN A 146 17.22 -10.74 2.35
C GLN A 146 16.08 -9.76 2.06
N ASP A 147 15.71 -9.59 0.79
CA ASP A 147 14.59 -8.74 0.37
C ASP A 147 13.27 -9.29 0.93
N MET A 148 13.07 -10.62 0.88
CA MET A 148 11.90 -11.29 1.48
C MET A 148 11.86 -11.14 3.00
N ILE A 149 12.99 -11.35 3.70
CA ILE A 149 13.09 -11.14 5.15
C ILE A 149 12.68 -9.71 5.51
N ARG A 150 13.19 -8.72 4.78
CA ARG A 150 12.87 -7.30 5.00
C ARG A 150 11.40 -7.03 4.75
N TRP A 151 10.85 -7.48 3.61
CA TRP A 151 9.45 -7.26 3.26
C TRP A 151 8.50 -7.86 4.30
N TYR A 152 8.72 -9.11 4.72
CA TYR A 152 7.89 -9.72 5.77
C TYR A 152 8.03 -9.00 7.11
N ALA A 153 9.25 -8.63 7.51
CA ALA A 153 9.46 -7.90 8.76
C ALA A 153 8.73 -6.55 8.77
N ASP A 154 8.86 -5.78 7.69
CA ASP A 154 8.25 -4.46 7.54
C ASP A 154 6.71 -4.56 7.45
N THR A 155 6.20 -5.52 6.67
CA THR A 155 4.75 -5.74 6.48
C THR A 155 4.07 -6.21 7.76
N LEU A 156 4.65 -7.21 8.45
CA LEU A 156 4.09 -7.73 9.70
C LEU A 156 4.18 -6.69 10.83
N ALA A 157 5.26 -5.90 10.89
CA ALA A 157 5.35 -4.78 11.82
C ALA A 157 4.32 -3.68 11.51
N GLY A 158 4.02 -3.46 10.23
CA GLY A 158 2.91 -2.61 9.77
C GLY A 158 1.56 -3.08 10.32
N LEU A 159 1.27 -4.39 10.28
CA LEU A 159 0.02 -4.96 10.82
C LEU A 159 -0.06 -4.86 12.35
N VAL A 160 1.05 -5.07 13.06
CA VAL A 160 1.12 -4.83 14.53
C VAL A 160 0.82 -3.37 14.85
N THR A 161 1.41 -2.44 14.09
CA THR A 161 1.15 -1.00 14.24
C THR A 161 -0.31 -0.66 13.92
N HIS A 162 -0.88 -1.29 12.88
CA HIS A 162 -2.27 -1.10 12.48
C HIS A 162 -3.24 -1.49 13.60
N ALA A 163 -3.05 -2.66 14.19
CA ALA A 163 -3.88 -3.12 15.31
C ALA A 163 -3.77 -2.18 16.53
N ALA A 164 -2.57 -1.67 16.83
CA ALA A 164 -2.38 -0.69 17.90
C ALA A 164 -3.07 0.66 17.60
N GLU A 165 -3.11 1.09 16.34
CA GLU A 165 -3.84 2.29 15.90
C GLU A 165 -5.37 2.11 16.02
N VAL A 166 -5.90 0.92 15.72
CA VAL A 166 -7.30 0.56 15.92
C VAL A 166 -7.65 0.60 17.42
N ASP A 167 -6.84 -0.04 18.28
CA ASP A 167 -7.03 0.00 19.75
C ASP A 167 -7.04 1.45 20.29
N ALA A 168 -6.14 2.29 19.78
CA ALA A 168 -6.09 3.70 20.15
C ALA A 168 -7.34 4.48 19.67
N ALA A 169 -7.87 4.16 18.49
CA ALA A 169 -9.11 4.74 17.96
C ALA A 169 -10.33 4.32 18.80
N VAL A 170 -10.44 3.04 19.13
CA VAL A 170 -11.47 2.50 20.04
C VAL A 170 -11.43 3.21 21.39
N THR A 171 -10.24 3.34 21.98
CA THR A 171 -10.07 4.02 23.26
C THR A 171 -10.55 5.47 23.23
N ARG A 172 -10.26 6.20 22.14
CA ARG A 172 -10.74 7.59 21.98
C ARG A 172 -12.24 7.64 21.78
N ALA A 173 -12.78 6.80 20.90
CA ALA A 173 -14.21 6.75 20.60
C ALA A 173 -15.03 6.39 21.84
N LEU A 174 -14.65 5.35 22.60
CA LEU A 174 -15.34 4.96 23.83
C LEU A 174 -15.31 6.06 24.90
N ARG A 175 -14.16 6.74 25.08
CA ARG A 175 -14.07 7.88 26.01
C ARG A 175 -14.96 9.04 25.56
N ALA A 176 -15.04 9.31 24.27
CA ALA A 176 -15.88 10.36 23.71
C ALA A 176 -17.37 10.02 23.82
N SER A 177 -17.74 8.75 23.63
CA SER A 177 -19.11 8.25 23.86
C SER A 177 -19.55 8.38 25.31
N HIS A 178 -18.65 8.05 26.24
CA HIS A 178 -18.95 8.11 27.66
C HIS A 178 -18.85 9.52 28.26
N GLY A 179 -18.06 10.42 27.67
CA GLY A 179 -17.89 11.82 28.13
C GLY A 179 -17.24 12.02 29.50
N GLY A 180 -17.09 10.98 30.32
CA GLY A 180 -16.36 10.98 31.58
C GLY A 180 -17.16 11.39 32.81
N ASP A 181 -18.47 11.57 32.68
CA ASP A 181 -19.38 11.77 33.82
C ASP A 181 -20.14 10.46 34.10
N PRO A 182 -19.99 9.84 35.28
CA PRO A 182 -20.70 8.60 35.61
C PRO A 182 -22.22 8.78 35.78
N TYR A 183 -22.74 10.01 35.77
CA TYR A 183 -24.14 10.34 36.02
C TYR A 183 -24.83 11.14 34.90
N ASP A 184 -24.11 11.46 33.81
CA ASP A 184 -24.64 12.20 32.66
C ASP A 184 -24.33 11.41 31.39
N ALA A 185 -25.37 11.08 30.62
CA ALA A 185 -25.26 10.29 29.40
C ALA A 185 -25.52 11.15 28.16
N GLY A 186 -25.12 10.65 26.99
CA GLY A 186 -25.49 11.29 25.72
C GLY A 186 -24.47 12.30 25.19
N HIS A 187 -23.20 11.88 25.16
CA HIS A 187 -22.09 12.65 24.60
C HIS A 187 -21.90 12.36 23.09
N ALA A 188 -20.68 12.04 22.65
CA ALA A 188 -20.41 11.81 21.24
C ALA A 188 -21.02 10.50 20.74
N GLU A 189 -21.62 10.52 19.55
CA GLU A 189 -22.23 9.35 18.93
C GLU A 189 -21.37 8.83 17.79
N TYR A 190 -21.09 7.53 17.85
CA TYR A 190 -20.36 6.80 16.84
C TYR A 190 -21.24 5.72 16.21
N THR A 191 -21.16 5.58 14.90
CA THR A 191 -21.75 4.51 14.11
C THR A 191 -20.70 3.56 13.54
N SER A 192 -19.43 3.99 13.56
CA SER A 192 -18.23 3.22 13.21
C SER A 192 -17.00 3.95 13.75
N LEU A 193 -15.81 3.37 13.58
CA LEU A 193 -14.53 4.02 13.86
C LEU A 193 -14.18 5.13 12.85
N ASP A 194 -14.87 5.19 11.71
CA ASP A 194 -14.62 6.21 10.67
C ASP A 194 -14.69 7.64 11.23
N GLN A 195 -15.59 7.90 12.18
CA GLN A 195 -15.74 9.24 12.76
C GLN A 195 -14.52 9.69 13.59
N ASP A 196 -13.68 8.76 14.07
CA ASP A 196 -12.37 9.06 14.65
C ASP A 196 -11.24 9.05 13.60
N GLN A 197 -11.28 8.07 12.68
CA GLN A 197 -10.20 7.81 11.72
C GLN A 197 -10.19 8.78 10.53
N LEU A 198 -11.36 9.09 9.95
CA LEU A 198 -11.48 9.92 8.75
C LEU A 198 -10.90 11.33 8.95
N PRO A 199 -11.17 12.06 10.05
CA PRO A 199 -10.57 13.38 10.26
C PRO A 199 -9.03 13.35 10.33
N ARG A 200 -8.45 12.24 10.81
CA ARG A 200 -6.99 12.05 10.82
C ARG A 200 -6.47 11.78 9.41
N ALA A 201 -7.15 10.91 8.66
CA ALA A 201 -6.81 10.61 7.28
C ALA A 201 -6.86 11.85 6.39
N MET A 202 -7.89 12.69 6.54
CA MET A 202 -8.02 13.98 5.85
C MET A 202 -6.83 14.91 6.12
N LYS A 203 -6.39 15.02 7.38
CA LYS A 203 -5.23 15.86 7.75
C LYS A 203 -3.92 15.35 7.15
N LEU A 204 -3.74 14.02 7.09
CA LEU A 204 -2.54 13.41 6.51
C LEU A 204 -2.57 13.52 4.98
N ALA A 205 -3.73 13.32 4.36
CA ALA A 205 -3.91 13.48 2.92
C ALA A 205 -3.58 14.91 2.48
N ALA A 206 -4.05 15.93 3.20
CA ALA A 206 -3.78 17.34 2.91
C ALA A 206 -2.29 17.75 2.94
N LEU A 207 -1.38 16.88 3.39
CA LEU A 207 0.06 17.10 3.27
C LEU A 207 0.58 16.84 1.84
N GLY A 208 -0.15 16.08 1.02
CA GLY A 208 0.24 15.76 -0.34
C GLY A 208 1.67 15.19 -0.42
N GLY A 209 2.47 15.77 -1.31
CA GLY A 209 3.89 15.40 -1.49
C GLY A 209 4.80 15.73 -0.29
N ASP A 210 4.35 16.53 0.68
CA ASP A 210 5.13 16.87 1.89
C ASP A 210 4.97 15.81 3.01
N VAL A 211 4.19 14.75 2.77
CA VAL A 211 3.98 13.68 3.74
C VAL A 211 5.29 12.95 4.04
N LYS A 212 5.60 12.75 5.32
CA LYS A 212 6.80 11.98 5.74
C LYS A 212 6.55 10.47 5.64
N PRO A 213 7.58 9.63 5.53
CA PRO A 213 7.40 8.17 5.41
C PRO A 213 6.52 7.53 6.51
N ALA A 214 6.66 7.96 7.76
CA ALA A 214 5.83 7.46 8.86
C ALA A 214 4.35 7.89 8.71
N GLN A 215 4.11 9.12 8.27
CA GLN A 215 2.79 9.68 8.02
C GLN A 215 2.12 9.04 6.80
N GLN A 216 2.91 8.74 5.75
CA GLN A 216 2.46 8.01 4.58
C GLN A 216 2.02 6.60 4.95
N ALA A 217 2.81 5.89 5.77
CA ALA A 217 2.46 4.56 6.25
C ALA A 217 1.17 4.57 7.11
N GLU A 218 1.00 5.58 7.98
CA GLU A 218 -0.23 5.79 8.75
C GLU A 218 -1.43 6.08 7.83
N LEU A 219 -1.28 6.96 6.84
CA LEU A 219 -2.32 7.28 5.86
C LEU A 219 -2.77 6.03 5.10
N ARG A 220 -1.84 5.16 4.68
CA ARG A 220 -2.20 3.89 4.03
C ARG A 220 -2.96 2.95 4.95
N ARG A 221 -2.58 2.83 6.22
CA ARG A 221 -3.32 2.00 7.19
C ARG A 221 -4.71 2.55 7.46
N LEU A 222 -4.84 3.86 7.64
CA LEU A 222 -6.14 4.53 7.75
C LEU A 222 -6.99 4.29 6.50
N TRP A 223 -6.40 4.42 5.30
CA TRP A 223 -7.10 4.09 4.06
C TRP A 223 -7.64 2.66 4.05
N GLN A 224 -6.87 1.67 4.54
CA GLN A 224 -7.34 0.29 4.67
C GLN A 224 -8.44 0.12 5.75
N SER A 225 -8.38 0.86 6.85
CA SER A 225 -9.40 0.85 7.91
C SER A 225 -10.74 1.43 7.46
N LEU A 226 -10.72 2.59 6.81
CA LEU A 226 -11.92 3.35 6.48
C LEU A 226 -12.93 2.53 5.67
N SER A 227 -14.22 2.71 5.98
CA SER A 227 -15.30 2.13 5.20
C SER A 227 -15.31 2.66 3.75
N PRO A 228 -15.93 1.93 2.78
CA PRO A 228 -16.00 2.40 1.40
C PRO A 228 -16.62 3.79 1.22
N ASP A 229 -17.57 4.18 2.09
CA ASP A 229 -18.16 5.52 2.12
C ASP A 229 -17.17 6.57 2.64
N ALA A 230 -16.48 6.29 3.74
CA ALA A 230 -15.49 7.19 4.30
C ALA A 230 -14.28 7.37 3.36
N ARG A 231 -13.85 6.30 2.66
CA ARG A 231 -12.85 6.39 1.58
C ARG A 231 -13.35 7.25 0.43
N MET A 232 -14.62 7.15 0.05
CA MET A 232 -15.21 8.00 -0.98
C MET A 232 -15.15 9.48 -0.58
N GLN A 233 -15.47 9.81 0.68
CA GLN A 233 -15.34 11.17 1.19
C GLN A 233 -13.89 11.67 1.11
N LEU A 234 -12.94 10.86 1.56
CA LEU A 234 -11.51 11.17 1.52
C LEU A 234 -10.99 11.34 0.08
N TRP A 235 -11.33 10.41 -0.80
CA TRP A 235 -10.95 10.43 -2.22
C TRP A 235 -11.52 11.64 -2.94
N SER A 236 -12.78 11.97 -2.71
CA SER A 236 -13.44 13.13 -3.34
C SER A 236 -12.79 14.45 -2.91
N ALA A 237 -12.37 14.53 -1.66
CA ALA A 237 -11.78 15.74 -1.08
C ALA A 237 -10.31 15.93 -1.45
N HIS A 238 -9.55 14.84 -1.57
CA HIS A 238 -8.08 14.87 -1.61
C HIS A 238 -7.47 13.95 -2.67
N LYS A 239 -8.15 13.62 -3.77
CA LYS A 239 -7.63 12.70 -4.82
C LYS A 239 -6.18 13.02 -5.20
N ASP A 240 -5.90 14.24 -5.63
CA ASP A 240 -4.57 14.62 -6.10
C ASP A 240 -3.53 14.60 -4.97
N ASP A 241 -3.90 15.03 -3.77
CA ASP A 241 -3.00 14.99 -2.61
C ASP A 241 -2.70 13.55 -2.16
N LEU A 242 -3.69 12.65 -2.21
CA LEU A 242 -3.51 11.23 -1.91
C LEU A 242 -2.55 10.57 -2.90
N LEU A 243 -2.67 10.91 -4.19
CA LEU A 243 -1.76 10.44 -5.23
C LEU A 243 -0.35 10.98 -5.00
N ALA A 244 -0.20 12.28 -4.71
CA ALA A 244 1.10 12.89 -4.39
C ALA A 244 1.71 12.32 -3.10
N ALA A 245 0.88 11.93 -2.13
CA ALA A 245 1.28 11.22 -0.92
C ALA A 245 1.64 9.75 -1.18
N GLY A 246 1.58 9.28 -2.43
CA GLY A 246 1.89 7.91 -2.82
C GLY A 246 0.92 6.89 -2.24
N LEU A 247 -0.38 7.20 -2.18
CA LEU A 247 -1.41 6.25 -1.76
C LEU A 247 -1.37 4.97 -2.58
N LEU A 248 -1.08 5.08 -3.88
CA LEU A 248 -1.05 3.96 -4.82
C LEU A 248 0.29 3.24 -4.91
N ASN A 249 1.35 3.62 -4.16
CA ASN A 249 2.59 2.86 -4.31
C ASN A 249 2.36 1.41 -3.88
N PRO A 250 2.94 0.44 -4.59
CA PRO A 250 2.63 -0.97 -4.43
C PRO A 250 2.97 -1.49 -3.03
N SER A 251 2.19 -2.47 -2.57
CA SER A 251 2.42 -3.23 -1.35
C SER A 251 2.93 -4.65 -1.61
N VAL A 252 2.88 -5.10 -2.87
CA VAL A 252 3.41 -6.41 -3.29
C VAL A 252 4.90 -6.58 -2.95
N LYS A 253 5.33 -7.84 -2.88
CA LYS A 253 6.72 -8.22 -2.61
C LYS A 253 7.65 -7.67 -3.68
N GLN A 254 8.64 -6.91 -3.24
CA GLN A 254 9.76 -6.44 -4.05
C GLN A 254 11.00 -7.20 -3.62
N ALA A 255 11.31 -8.28 -4.34
CA ALA A 255 12.43 -9.16 -4.05
C ALA A 255 13.12 -9.56 -5.35
N ALA A 256 14.46 -9.59 -5.32
CA ALA A 256 15.25 -9.96 -6.47
C ALA A 256 14.79 -11.31 -7.07
N SER A 257 14.91 -11.48 -8.38
CA SER A 257 14.62 -12.76 -9.06
C SER A 257 15.49 -13.90 -8.54
N ASP A 258 16.73 -13.57 -8.16
CA ASP A 258 17.77 -14.51 -7.79
C ASP A 258 18.63 -13.95 -6.65
N ARG A 259 19.73 -14.65 -6.35
CA ARG A 259 20.59 -14.33 -5.20
C ARG A 259 21.49 -13.11 -5.39
N GLY A 260 21.67 -12.60 -6.62
CA GLY A 260 22.62 -11.55 -7.00
C GLY A 260 24.07 -12.03 -7.13
N SER A 261 25.00 -11.11 -7.42
CA SER A 261 26.42 -11.41 -7.60
C SER A 261 27.19 -11.67 -6.30
N GLY A 262 26.53 -11.55 -5.14
CA GLY A 262 27.12 -11.70 -3.81
C GLY A 262 27.42 -10.37 -3.13
N LYS A 263 28.38 -10.36 -2.20
CA LYS A 263 28.73 -9.15 -1.44
C LYS A 263 29.59 -8.21 -2.28
N HIS A 264 29.17 -6.94 -2.36
CA HIS A 264 29.93 -5.86 -3.01
C HIS A 264 31.33 -5.69 -2.41
N GLY A 265 32.35 -5.58 -3.26
CA GLY A 265 33.74 -5.33 -2.84
C GLY A 265 34.32 -6.39 -1.90
N ALA A 266 33.87 -7.64 -2.01
CA ALA A 266 34.33 -8.76 -1.20
C ALA A 266 35.58 -9.46 -1.74
N GLN A 267 36.01 -9.14 -2.97
CA GLN A 267 37.18 -9.71 -3.63
C GLN A 267 38.20 -8.63 -4.00
N ASP A 268 39.46 -9.03 -4.15
CA ASP A 268 40.54 -8.13 -4.57
C ASP A 268 40.44 -7.85 -6.08
N ILE A 269 40.79 -6.62 -6.48
CA ILE A 269 40.76 -6.17 -7.87
C ILE A 269 42.00 -6.70 -8.61
N GLU A 270 41.80 -7.27 -9.80
CA GLU A 270 42.85 -7.68 -10.73
C GLU A 270 42.95 -6.74 -11.95
N TRP A 271 44.02 -6.86 -12.74
CA TRP A 271 44.21 -6.03 -13.93
C TRP A 271 43.14 -6.26 -15.00
N ASN A 272 42.68 -7.51 -15.17
CA ASN A 272 41.62 -7.83 -16.12
C ASN A 272 40.30 -7.11 -15.78
N ASP A 273 40.02 -6.85 -14.49
CA ASP A 273 38.80 -6.15 -14.10
C ASP A 273 38.77 -4.71 -14.64
N TRP A 274 39.92 -4.03 -14.69
CA TRP A 274 40.05 -2.70 -15.30
C TRP A 274 39.83 -2.73 -16.82
N VAL A 275 40.25 -3.80 -17.48
CA VAL A 275 40.01 -4.01 -18.92
C VAL A 275 38.53 -4.21 -19.17
N THR A 276 37.87 -5.09 -18.41
CA THR A 276 36.41 -5.32 -18.48
C THR A 276 35.66 -4.02 -18.21
N ARG A 277 35.99 -3.29 -17.13
CA ARG A 277 35.38 -1.98 -16.84
C ARG A 277 35.49 -1.02 -18.02
N SER A 278 36.67 -0.94 -18.63
CA SER A 278 36.92 -0.08 -19.79
C SER A 278 36.08 -0.50 -21.01
N LYS A 279 35.89 -1.80 -21.25
CA LYS A 279 34.96 -2.30 -22.29
C LYS A 279 33.52 -1.91 -22.00
N MET A 280 33.06 -2.06 -20.76
CA MET A 280 31.71 -1.66 -20.34
C MET A 280 31.49 -0.14 -20.50
N GLN A 281 32.47 0.68 -20.15
CA GLN A 281 32.42 2.13 -20.39
C GLN A 281 32.37 2.48 -21.88
N ALA A 282 33.09 1.74 -22.74
CA ALA A 282 32.98 1.92 -24.18
C ALA A 282 31.58 1.56 -24.70
N LEU A 283 30.96 0.49 -24.17
CA LEU A 283 29.57 0.13 -24.50
C LEU A 283 28.57 1.23 -24.12
N VAL A 284 28.73 1.87 -22.95
CA VAL A 284 27.90 3.02 -22.55
C VAL A 284 27.94 4.12 -23.61
N VAL A 285 29.15 4.52 -24.04
CA VAL A 285 29.32 5.59 -25.04
C VAL A 285 28.72 5.20 -26.40
N LEU A 286 28.88 3.94 -26.82
CA LEU A 286 28.32 3.45 -28.07
C LEU A 286 26.78 3.34 -28.03
N ALA A 287 26.23 2.90 -26.91
CA ALA A 287 24.79 2.79 -26.69
C ALA A 287 24.11 4.17 -26.65
N ASP A 288 24.73 5.15 -25.99
CA ASP A 288 24.28 6.56 -25.94
C ASP A 288 24.35 7.27 -27.31
N GLY A 289 25.20 6.77 -28.21
CA GLY A 289 25.28 7.25 -29.60
C GLY A 289 24.25 6.63 -30.55
N GLY A 290 23.44 5.66 -30.08
CA GLY A 290 22.40 4.96 -30.83
C GLY A 290 21.03 5.01 -30.15
N ASP A 291 20.14 4.08 -30.48
CA ASP A 291 18.79 4.00 -29.90
C ASP A 291 18.73 3.18 -28.58
N LEU A 292 19.84 3.10 -27.83
CA LEU A 292 19.98 2.28 -26.61
C LEU A 292 20.21 3.14 -25.35
N ASN A 293 19.53 4.29 -25.28
CA ASN A 293 19.75 5.31 -24.26
C ASN A 293 19.43 4.83 -22.83
N ASP A 294 18.38 4.03 -22.65
CA ASP A 294 18.04 3.50 -21.31
C ASP A 294 19.05 2.43 -20.91
N ALA A 295 19.46 1.55 -21.83
CA ALA A 295 20.51 0.57 -21.56
C ALA A 295 21.83 1.23 -21.15
N SER A 296 22.20 2.31 -21.86
CA SER A 296 23.35 3.15 -21.52
C SER A 296 23.23 3.75 -20.11
N ARG A 297 22.06 4.31 -19.77
CA ARG A 297 21.79 4.89 -18.44
C ARG A 297 21.96 3.87 -17.31
N HIS A 298 21.41 2.67 -17.47
CA HIS A 298 21.49 1.61 -16.45
C HIS A 298 22.92 1.10 -16.27
N MET A 299 23.61 0.83 -17.39
CA MET A 299 25.02 0.41 -17.37
C MET A 299 25.93 1.47 -16.76
N LYS A 300 25.73 2.76 -17.10
CA LYS A 300 26.48 3.86 -16.51
C LYS A 300 26.28 3.90 -15.00
N HIS A 301 25.04 3.83 -14.53
CA HIS A 301 24.72 3.86 -13.10
C HIS A 301 25.33 2.67 -12.35
N TYR A 302 25.30 1.49 -12.94
CA TYR A 302 26.00 0.31 -12.42
C TYR A 302 27.49 0.59 -12.22
N LEU A 303 28.15 1.16 -13.24
CA LEU A 303 29.58 1.49 -13.22
C LEU A 303 29.93 2.69 -12.33
N ASP A 304 28.99 3.58 -12.03
CA ASP A 304 29.15 4.69 -11.08
C ASP A 304 29.25 4.19 -9.63
N ASN A 305 28.91 2.91 -9.39
CA ASN A 305 29.23 2.18 -8.16
C ASN A 305 28.58 2.77 -6.90
N THR A 306 27.39 3.33 -7.03
CA THR A 306 26.66 3.97 -5.91
C THR A 306 25.70 3.01 -5.21
N GLY A 307 25.15 2.04 -5.97
CA GLY A 307 24.09 1.15 -5.51
C GLY A 307 22.76 1.86 -5.19
N THR A 308 22.63 3.16 -5.48
CA THR A 308 21.42 3.91 -5.17
C THR A 308 20.27 3.46 -6.08
N PRO A 309 19.02 3.43 -5.60
CA PRO A 309 17.90 3.05 -6.45
C PRO A 309 17.76 3.93 -7.69
N MET A 310 17.31 3.36 -8.81
CA MET A 310 17.00 4.06 -10.05
C MET A 310 15.49 4.10 -10.29
N GLU A 311 14.99 5.23 -10.78
CA GLU A 311 13.60 5.36 -11.20
C GLU A 311 13.39 4.81 -12.63
N LEU A 312 12.37 3.98 -12.81
CA LEU A 312 11.96 3.43 -14.10
C LEU A 312 10.88 4.31 -14.74
N PRO A 313 11.04 4.75 -16.00
CA PRO A 313 10.02 5.54 -16.69
C PRO A 313 8.94 4.62 -17.27
N VAL A 314 8.01 4.17 -16.42
CA VAL A 314 7.03 3.12 -16.77
C VAL A 314 6.12 3.52 -17.94
N ASP A 315 5.73 4.79 -18.05
CA ASP A 315 4.96 5.26 -19.22
C ASP A 315 5.71 5.06 -20.54
N LYS A 316 7.02 5.31 -20.55
CA LYS A 316 7.89 5.04 -21.70
C LYS A 316 7.97 3.55 -21.99
N MET A 317 8.14 2.72 -20.95
CA MET A 317 8.19 1.26 -21.10
C MET A 317 6.90 0.71 -21.74
N LEU A 318 5.73 1.21 -21.31
CA LEU A 318 4.43 0.83 -21.87
C LEU A 318 4.23 1.34 -23.30
N THR A 319 4.81 2.49 -23.65
CA THR A 319 4.75 3.08 -25.00
C THR A 319 5.66 2.34 -25.98
N ASP A 320 6.88 2.02 -25.54
CA ASP A 320 7.92 1.42 -26.39
C ASP A 320 7.66 -0.07 -26.66
N ASP A 321 7.23 -0.84 -25.64
CA ASP A 321 6.99 -2.28 -25.76
C ASP A 321 5.50 -2.62 -25.75
N LYS A 322 4.95 -2.87 -26.95
CA LYS A 322 3.54 -3.25 -27.13
C LYS A 322 3.19 -4.56 -26.42
N GLY A 323 4.13 -5.49 -26.29
CA GLY A 323 3.94 -6.74 -25.58
C GLY A 323 3.82 -6.54 -24.08
N PHE A 324 4.55 -5.57 -23.52
CA PHE A 324 4.40 -5.19 -22.12
C PHE A 324 3.06 -4.50 -21.87
N GLN A 325 2.63 -3.63 -22.80
CA GLN A 325 1.28 -3.06 -22.76
C GLN A 325 0.19 -4.16 -22.79
N ASP A 326 0.31 -5.13 -23.70
CA ASP A 326 -0.65 -6.25 -23.79
C ASP A 326 -0.66 -7.12 -22.52
N HIS A 327 0.50 -7.33 -21.89
CA HIS A 327 0.62 -8.04 -20.61
C HIS A 327 -0.20 -7.35 -19.52
N VAL A 328 -0.08 -6.02 -19.40
CA VAL A 328 -0.87 -5.23 -18.44
C VAL A 328 -2.36 -5.28 -18.75
N ASP A 329 -2.74 -5.03 -20.01
CA ASP A 329 -4.15 -4.99 -20.41
C ASP A 329 -4.85 -6.34 -20.17
N GLN A 330 -4.17 -7.45 -20.47
CA GLN A 330 -4.75 -8.78 -20.32
C GLN A 330 -4.74 -9.26 -18.86
N LEU A 331 -3.57 -9.32 -18.23
CA LEU A 331 -3.43 -9.96 -16.92
C LEU A 331 -3.87 -9.08 -15.75
N PHE A 332 -3.75 -7.76 -15.87
CA PHE A 332 -4.08 -6.86 -14.76
C PHE A 332 -5.48 -6.26 -14.91
N LEU A 333 -5.86 -5.78 -16.10
CA LEU A 333 -7.18 -5.20 -16.30
C LEU A 333 -8.23 -6.27 -16.62
N GLN A 334 -8.12 -6.98 -17.74
CA GLN A 334 -9.20 -7.85 -18.23
C GLN A 334 -9.49 -9.04 -17.30
N GLU A 335 -8.46 -9.67 -16.72
CA GLU A 335 -8.65 -10.80 -15.79
C GLU A 335 -9.37 -10.39 -14.49
N ASN A 336 -9.24 -9.12 -14.06
CA ASN A 336 -9.75 -8.67 -12.76
C ASN A 336 -11.00 -7.76 -12.86
N GLU A 337 -11.25 -7.17 -14.03
CA GLU A 337 -12.33 -6.19 -14.26
C GLU A 337 -13.69 -6.69 -13.77
N LYS A 338 -14.04 -7.94 -14.09
CA LYS A 338 -15.31 -8.54 -13.71
C LYS A 338 -15.47 -8.60 -12.18
N ASP A 339 -14.47 -9.15 -11.49
CA ASP A 339 -14.53 -9.38 -10.05
C ASP A 339 -14.53 -8.05 -9.28
N TRP A 340 -13.71 -7.09 -9.70
CA TRP A 340 -13.71 -5.75 -9.10
C TRP A 340 -15.04 -5.04 -9.30
N ARG A 341 -15.63 -5.14 -10.49
CA ARG A 341 -16.92 -4.52 -10.78
C ARG A 341 -18.04 -5.14 -9.96
N GLU A 342 -18.08 -6.47 -9.85
CA GLU A 342 -19.09 -7.18 -9.05
C GLU A 342 -18.98 -6.81 -7.56
N GLN A 343 -17.77 -6.78 -7.01
CA GLN A 343 -17.53 -6.39 -5.61
C GLN A 343 -17.92 -4.94 -5.35
N ALA A 344 -17.51 -4.01 -6.22
CA ALA A 344 -17.80 -2.59 -6.05
C ALA A 344 -19.30 -2.29 -6.13
N LEU A 345 -20.03 -2.95 -7.03
CA LEU A 345 -21.50 -2.81 -7.12
C LEU A 345 -22.20 -3.41 -5.90
N ALA A 346 -21.75 -4.55 -5.39
CA ALA A 346 -22.30 -5.12 -4.16
C ALA A 346 -22.10 -4.18 -2.95
N GLU A 347 -20.95 -3.53 -2.85
CA GLU A 347 -20.69 -2.51 -1.81
C GLU A 347 -21.57 -1.26 -2.00
N TYR A 348 -21.73 -0.78 -3.23
CA TYR A 348 -22.63 0.33 -3.54
C TYR A 348 -24.09 0.03 -3.13
N GLU A 349 -24.57 -1.18 -3.43
CA GLU A 349 -25.90 -1.64 -3.03
C GLU A 349 -26.05 -1.72 -1.50
N ARG A 350 -25.06 -2.32 -0.81
CA ARG A 350 -25.01 -2.36 0.66
C ARG A 350 -25.01 -0.97 1.29
N ASN A 351 -24.34 0.00 0.65
CA ASN A 351 -24.30 1.38 1.09
C ASN A 351 -25.58 2.19 0.71
N GLY A 352 -26.65 1.51 0.26
CA GLY A 352 -27.94 2.12 -0.06
C GLY A 352 -27.93 2.92 -1.35
N GLY A 353 -27.04 2.59 -2.29
CA GLY A 353 -26.88 3.31 -3.55
C GLY A 353 -26.15 4.65 -3.40
N ARG A 354 -25.36 4.82 -2.33
CA ARG A 354 -24.48 5.97 -2.15
C ARG A 354 -23.09 5.68 -2.71
N PRO A 355 -22.37 6.70 -3.24
CA PRO A 355 -21.04 6.52 -3.78
C PRO A 355 -20.08 5.77 -2.85
N VAL A 356 -19.25 4.89 -3.41
CA VAL A 356 -18.27 4.09 -2.65
C VAL A 356 -16.93 4.02 -3.37
N VAL A 357 -15.88 3.83 -2.58
CA VAL A 357 -14.53 3.59 -3.07
C VAL A 357 -13.95 2.28 -2.53
N MET A 358 -13.37 1.48 -3.42
CA MET A 358 -12.69 0.22 -3.12
C MET A 358 -11.26 0.23 -3.69
N PRO A 359 -10.22 0.08 -2.86
CA PRO A 359 -8.85 -0.09 -3.36
C PRO A 359 -8.66 -1.46 -4.00
N VAL A 360 -7.81 -1.51 -5.02
CA VAL A 360 -7.44 -2.74 -5.72
C VAL A 360 -5.93 -2.79 -5.96
N GLU A 361 -5.35 -3.98 -5.84
CA GLU A 361 -3.96 -4.25 -6.21
C GLU A 361 -3.90 -5.67 -6.79
N THR A 362 -3.26 -5.82 -7.95
CA THR A 362 -3.03 -7.13 -8.56
C THR A 362 -1.83 -7.82 -7.92
N ARG A 363 -1.75 -9.14 -8.09
CA ARG A 363 -0.53 -9.89 -7.81
C ARG A 363 0.63 -9.40 -8.69
N ASN A 364 1.84 -9.67 -8.20
CA ASN A 364 3.07 -9.35 -8.92
C ASN A 364 3.31 -10.41 -10.00
N GLU A 365 3.53 -9.99 -11.23
CA GLU A 365 3.76 -10.86 -12.38
C GLU A 365 5.03 -10.47 -13.13
N GLY A 366 5.79 -11.48 -13.56
CA GLY A 366 7.01 -11.28 -14.33
C GLY A 366 6.73 -10.99 -15.80
N TYR A 367 7.45 -10.03 -16.36
CA TYR A 367 7.49 -9.77 -17.79
C TYR A 367 8.94 -9.76 -18.29
N TYR A 368 9.18 -10.33 -19.47
CA TYR A 368 10.49 -10.34 -20.12
C TYR A 368 10.42 -9.56 -21.43
N PHE A 369 11.22 -8.50 -21.52
CA PHE A 369 11.41 -7.72 -22.74
C PHE A 369 12.20 -8.56 -23.74
N GLY A 370 11.71 -8.66 -24.97
CA GLY A 370 12.39 -9.45 -26.01
C GLY A 370 13.34 -8.58 -26.82
N GLU A 371 14.57 -9.06 -27.09
CA GLU A 371 15.54 -8.30 -27.92
C GLU A 371 14.96 -7.90 -29.28
N ALA A 372 14.16 -8.77 -29.92
CA ALA A 372 13.55 -8.47 -31.20
C ALA A 372 12.38 -7.47 -31.12
N ALA A 373 11.74 -7.36 -29.95
CA ALA A 373 10.62 -6.45 -29.72
C ALA A 373 11.14 -5.05 -29.37
N ASP A 374 12.02 -4.97 -28.35
CA ASP A 374 12.69 -3.74 -27.96
C ASP A 374 14.08 -4.03 -27.41
N ARG A 375 15.11 -3.70 -28.20
CA ARG A 375 16.52 -3.90 -27.82
C ARG A 375 16.92 -3.02 -26.64
N ASN A 376 16.36 -1.83 -26.52
CA ASN A 376 16.73 -0.88 -25.47
C ASN A 376 16.26 -1.40 -24.10
N TRP A 377 14.99 -1.81 -23.98
CA TRP A 377 14.47 -2.39 -22.74
C TRP A 377 15.02 -3.79 -22.44
N TYR A 378 15.31 -4.59 -23.47
CA TYR A 378 16.02 -5.86 -23.30
C TYR A 378 17.38 -5.69 -22.61
N TYR A 379 18.20 -4.71 -23.01
CA TYR A 379 19.52 -4.49 -22.39
C TYR A 379 19.45 -3.62 -21.12
N ALA A 380 18.43 -2.76 -20.97
CA ALA A 380 18.26 -1.91 -19.80
C ALA A 380 17.73 -2.68 -18.58
N VAL A 381 16.78 -3.58 -18.82
CA VAL A 381 16.02 -4.28 -17.77
C VAL A 381 16.01 -5.79 -18.02
N GLY A 382 15.73 -6.22 -19.25
CA GLY A 382 15.65 -7.63 -19.62
C GLY A 382 14.37 -8.30 -19.12
N GLY A 383 14.18 -8.38 -17.81
CA GLY A 383 12.93 -8.82 -17.19
C GLY A 383 12.63 -8.01 -15.93
N ALA A 384 11.35 -7.85 -15.61
CA ALA A 384 10.94 -7.15 -14.41
C ALA A 384 9.70 -7.77 -13.80
N GLN A 385 9.48 -7.50 -12.52
CA GLN A 385 8.20 -7.74 -11.88
C GLN A 385 7.30 -6.52 -12.06
N SER A 386 6.03 -6.76 -12.33
CA SER A 386 5.05 -5.70 -12.52
C SER A 386 3.72 -6.03 -11.85
N ASN A 387 3.02 -4.99 -11.41
CA ASN A 387 1.68 -5.09 -10.86
C ASN A 387 0.88 -3.82 -11.12
N MET A 388 -0.42 -3.86 -10.86
CA MET A 388 -1.29 -2.70 -10.95
C MET A 388 -1.88 -2.37 -9.58
N THR A 389 -1.95 -1.07 -9.28
CA THR A 389 -2.60 -0.53 -8.09
C THR A 389 -3.63 0.49 -8.51
N GLY A 390 -4.81 0.49 -7.90
CA GLY A 390 -5.86 1.42 -8.27
C GLY A 390 -6.98 1.57 -7.25
N VAL A 391 -7.95 2.37 -7.64
CA VAL A 391 -9.13 2.74 -6.86
C VAL A 391 -10.35 2.60 -7.75
N VAL A 392 -11.24 1.67 -7.39
CA VAL A 392 -12.54 1.52 -8.04
C VAL A 392 -13.53 2.44 -7.34
N THR A 393 -14.16 3.32 -8.10
CA THR A 393 -15.17 4.27 -7.64
C THR A 393 -16.51 3.94 -8.27
N VAL A 394 -17.56 3.83 -7.46
CA VAL A 394 -18.94 3.68 -7.96
C VAL A 394 -19.72 4.95 -7.65
N THR A 395 -20.34 5.55 -8.66
CA THR A 395 -21.18 6.75 -8.49
C THR A 395 -22.51 6.60 -9.24
N PRO A 396 -23.59 7.27 -8.81
CA PRO A 396 -24.81 7.36 -9.60
C PRO A 396 -24.55 8.13 -10.90
N GLY A 397 -24.81 7.49 -12.04
CA GLY A 397 -24.80 8.11 -13.36
C GLY A 397 -25.99 9.05 -13.58
N ALA A 398 -25.98 9.77 -14.69
CA ALA A 398 -27.03 10.74 -15.02
C ALA A 398 -28.43 10.12 -15.19
N ASP A 399 -28.50 8.84 -15.55
CA ASP A 399 -29.75 8.07 -15.65
C ASP A 399 -30.13 7.35 -14.34
N GLY A 400 -29.38 7.59 -13.26
CA GLY A 400 -29.55 6.96 -11.96
C GLY A 400 -28.93 5.56 -11.85
N LYS A 401 -28.33 5.01 -12.92
CA LYS A 401 -27.62 3.72 -12.87
C LYS A 401 -26.18 3.91 -12.38
N PRO A 402 -25.60 2.93 -11.67
CA PRO A 402 -24.23 3.05 -11.19
C PRO A 402 -23.24 3.04 -12.36
N VAL A 403 -22.30 3.98 -12.32
CA VAL A 403 -21.10 4.03 -13.18
C VAL A 403 -19.91 3.58 -12.33
N VAL A 404 -19.10 2.67 -12.87
CA VAL A 404 -17.94 2.08 -12.17
C VAL A 404 -16.66 2.51 -12.87
N GLY A 405 -15.94 3.46 -12.25
CA GLY A 405 -14.65 3.93 -12.74
C GLY A 405 -13.49 3.28 -11.99
N LEU A 406 -12.36 3.11 -12.67
CA LEU A 406 -11.08 2.67 -12.12
C LEU A 406 -10.03 3.73 -12.40
N ASP A 407 -9.45 4.30 -11.35
CA ASP A 407 -8.23 5.09 -11.42
C ASP A 407 -7.05 4.18 -11.04
N TYR A 408 -6.07 3.99 -11.92
CA TYR A 408 -4.98 3.03 -11.70
C TYR A 408 -3.62 3.52 -12.20
N GLN A 409 -2.57 2.88 -11.69
CA GLN A 409 -1.19 2.99 -12.18
C GLN A 409 -0.57 1.59 -12.30
N VAL A 410 0.33 1.44 -13.27
CA VAL A 410 1.17 0.26 -13.43
C VAL A 410 2.48 0.49 -12.68
N ASN A 411 2.91 -0.48 -11.90
CA ASN A 411 4.16 -0.41 -11.15
C ASN A 411 5.12 -1.45 -11.71
N VAL A 412 6.40 -1.09 -11.76
CA VAL A 412 7.48 -1.98 -12.18
C VAL A 412 8.56 -1.95 -11.12
N TRP A 413 9.10 -3.12 -10.80
CA TRP A 413 10.24 -3.27 -9.90
C TRP A 413 11.14 -4.38 -10.40
N ASP A 414 12.45 -4.15 -10.32
CA ASP A 414 13.45 -5.20 -10.48
C ASP A 414 14.76 -4.81 -9.76
N ARG A 415 15.71 -5.74 -9.71
CA ARG A 415 17.07 -5.47 -9.28
C ARG A 415 18.03 -5.66 -10.44
N TYR A 416 18.71 -4.57 -10.81
CA TYR A 416 19.76 -4.61 -11.81
C TYR A 416 20.97 -5.38 -11.28
N ASN A 417 21.08 -6.64 -11.70
CA ASN A 417 22.12 -7.58 -11.32
C ASN A 417 22.67 -8.34 -12.55
N TRP A 418 23.87 -8.90 -12.38
CA TRP A 418 24.54 -9.68 -13.43
C TRP A 418 24.84 -11.09 -12.91
N ASP A 419 23.85 -11.96 -12.89
CA ASP A 419 24.02 -13.38 -12.59
C ASP A 419 24.48 -14.18 -13.83
N GLN A 420 24.61 -15.50 -13.67
CA GLN A 420 25.16 -16.38 -14.70
C GLN A 420 24.28 -16.42 -15.96
N GLY A 421 24.90 -16.36 -17.13
CA GLY A 421 24.24 -16.36 -18.44
C GLY A 421 23.95 -14.96 -18.99
N LYS A 422 24.34 -13.89 -18.29
CA LYS A 422 24.14 -12.49 -18.72
C LYS A 422 25.40 -11.89 -19.36
N GLY A 423 26.20 -12.66 -20.09
CA GLY A 423 27.25 -12.10 -20.95
C GLY A 423 26.66 -11.16 -22.01
N VAL A 424 27.42 -10.15 -22.44
CA VAL A 424 26.96 -9.17 -23.44
C VAL A 424 27.77 -9.32 -24.73
N THR A 425 27.06 -9.53 -25.83
CA THR A 425 27.65 -9.57 -27.18
C THR A 425 26.92 -8.60 -28.09
N ILE A 426 27.55 -7.46 -28.39
CA ILE A 426 27.01 -6.43 -29.28
C ILE A 426 27.99 -6.20 -30.43
N GLY A 427 27.69 -6.77 -31.60
CA GLY A 427 28.55 -6.66 -32.78
C GLY A 427 29.93 -7.28 -32.55
N THR A 428 30.97 -6.44 -32.47
CA THR A 428 32.36 -6.87 -32.20
C THR A 428 32.77 -6.73 -30.73
N PHE A 429 31.90 -6.16 -29.89
CA PHE A 429 32.11 -6.07 -28.46
C PHE A 429 31.59 -7.33 -27.77
N GLU A 430 32.47 -8.00 -27.04
CA GLU A 430 32.16 -9.16 -26.22
C GLU A 430 32.64 -8.91 -24.79
N ILE A 431 31.69 -9.06 -23.87
CA ILE A 431 31.93 -9.12 -22.43
C ILE A 431 31.47 -10.51 -21.98
N PRO A 432 32.42 -11.43 -21.73
CA PRO A 432 32.11 -12.79 -21.30
C PRO A 432 31.18 -12.85 -20.11
N ASP A 433 30.43 -13.94 -20.03
CA ASP A 433 29.58 -14.22 -18.89
C ASP A 433 30.39 -14.20 -17.57
N GLY A 434 29.78 -13.67 -16.52
CA GLY A 434 30.39 -13.53 -15.20
C GLY A 434 31.37 -12.34 -15.06
N GLU A 435 31.93 -11.78 -16.14
CA GLU A 435 32.78 -10.58 -16.05
C GLU A 435 32.03 -9.34 -15.52
N PRO A 436 30.77 -9.05 -15.93
CA PRO A 436 30.01 -7.96 -15.33
C PRO A 436 29.80 -8.17 -13.82
N SER A 437 29.41 -9.39 -13.40
CA SER A 437 29.26 -9.77 -11.99
C SER A 437 30.55 -9.57 -11.18
N GLN A 438 31.71 -9.76 -11.83
CA GLN A 438 33.00 -9.61 -11.18
C GLN A 438 33.25 -8.16 -10.78
N GLN A 439 32.82 -7.20 -11.60
CA GLN A 439 32.89 -5.77 -11.26
C GLN A 439 32.20 -5.45 -9.94
N HIS A 440 31.08 -6.13 -9.63
CA HIS A 440 30.42 -6.05 -8.33
C HIS A 440 31.26 -6.60 -7.19
N LYS A 441 31.77 -7.82 -7.36
CA LYS A 441 32.52 -8.51 -6.33
C LYS A 441 33.84 -7.80 -5.98
N VAL A 442 34.48 -7.14 -6.94
CA VAL A 442 35.74 -6.40 -6.72
C VAL A 442 35.53 -4.92 -6.37
N GLY A 443 34.28 -4.45 -6.33
CA GLY A 443 33.94 -3.10 -5.89
C GLY A 443 34.15 -2.00 -6.94
N LEU A 444 34.15 -2.36 -8.23
CA LEU A 444 34.23 -1.43 -9.35
C LEU A 444 32.85 -1.02 -9.89
N ALA A 445 31.80 -1.79 -9.61
CA ALA A 445 30.42 -1.50 -10.00
C ALA A 445 29.46 -2.02 -8.93
N GLN A 446 28.23 -1.51 -8.84
CA GLN A 446 27.31 -1.92 -7.77
C GLN A 446 25.91 -2.21 -8.30
N GLU A 447 25.37 -3.39 -7.97
CA GLU A 447 23.97 -3.74 -8.22
C GLU A 447 23.03 -2.78 -7.48
N PHE A 448 21.87 -2.51 -8.07
CA PHE A 448 20.92 -1.53 -7.52
C PHE A 448 19.47 -1.95 -7.79
N ASN A 449 18.56 -1.45 -6.96
CA ASN A 449 17.12 -1.60 -7.19
C ASN A 449 16.65 -0.61 -8.23
N MET A 450 15.71 -1.01 -9.07
CA MET A 450 15.04 -0.12 -10.00
C MET A 450 13.53 -0.27 -9.86
N ALA A 451 12.83 0.86 -9.81
CA ALA A 451 11.39 0.86 -9.59
C ALA A 451 10.74 2.10 -10.19
N GLY A 452 9.48 2.00 -10.57
CA GLY A 452 8.70 3.15 -11.03
C GLY A 452 7.21 2.84 -11.09
N SER A 453 6.42 3.89 -11.27
CA SER A 453 4.99 3.81 -11.51
C SER A 453 4.63 4.64 -12.73
N SER A 454 3.63 4.20 -13.50
CA SER A 454 3.10 4.98 -14.61
C SER A 454 2.33 6.21 -14.12
N SER A 455 2.08 7.14 -15.03
CA SER A 455 1.00 8.12 -14.91
C SER A 455 -0.33 7.46 -14.52
N LEU A 456 -1.19 8.24 -13.85
CA LEU A 456 -2.53 7.79 -13.49
C LEU A 456 -3.40 7.65 -14.75
N LYS A 457 -4.05 6.49 -14.88
CA LYS A 457 -5.01 6.20 -15.93
C LYS A 457 -6.41 6.05 -15.37
N HIS A 458 -7.41 6.44 -16.16
CA HIS A 458 -8.81 6.27 -15.84
C HIS A 458 -9.47 5.34 -16.86
N TYR A 459 -10.24 4.36 -16.38
CA TYR A 459 -10.96 3.39 -17.21
C TYR A 459 -12.33 3.08 -16.62
N GLU A 460 -13.37 3.01 -17.45
CA GLU A 460 -14.73 2.67 -17.01
C GLU A 460 -14.96 1.15 -17.12
N LEU A 461 -15.10 0.48 -15.96
CA LEU A 461 -15.26 -0.96 -15.88
C LEU A 461 -16.64 -1.40 -16.41
N GLY A 462 -16.63 -2.34 -17.34
CA GLY A 462 -17.80 -2.88 -18.01
C GLY A 462 -18.30 -2.04 -19.18
N SER A 463 -17.57 -0.99 -19.58
CA SER A 463 -17.92 -0.15 -20.73
C SER A 463 -17.72 -0.86 -22.08
N GLY A 464 -16.87 -1.90 -22.12
CA GLY A 464 -16.42 -2.52 -23.38
C GLY A 464 -15.54 -1.62 -24.24
N SER A 465 -15.08 -0.50 -23.68
CA SER A 465 -14.12 0.40 -24.34
C SER A 465 -12.71 -0.20 -24.31
N THR A 466 -11.84 0.32 -25.17
CA THR A 466 -10.42 -0.06 -25.12
C THR A 466 -9.74 0.63 -23.94
N PRO A 467 -8.81 -0.04 -23.24
CA PRO A 467 -8.01 0.59 -22.20
C PRO A 467 -7.32 1.87 -22.71
N PRO A 468 -7.13 2.88 -21.84
CA PRO A 468 -6.49 4.12 -22.23
C PRO A 468 -5.04 3.87 -22.67
N THR A 469 -4.59 4.59 -23.71
CA THR A 469 -3.20 4.50 -24.15
C THR A 469 -2.24 5.05 -23.09
N PRO A 470 -1.03 4.48 -22.97
CA PRO A 470 0.04 5.03 -22.14
C PRO A 470 0.35 6.49 -22.53
N ASP A 471 0.88 7.27 -21.57
CA ASP A 471 1.34 8.61 -21.89
C ASP A 471 2.68 8.49 -22.63
N ASP A 472 2.84 9.17 -23.76
CA ASP A 472 4.10 9.17 -24.51
C ASP A 472 4.93 10.39 -24.05
N PRO A 473 5.99 10.19 -23.25
CA PRO A 473 6.85 11.29 -22.82
C PRO A 473 7.69 11.88 -23.97
N GLY A 474 7.68 11.25 -25.15
CA GLY A 474 8.48 11.60 -26.30
C GLY A 474 9.99 11.52 -26.04
N ARG A 475 10.77 12.03 -27.01
CA ARG A 475 12.25 12.03 -26.97
C ARG A 475 12.87 13.12 -26.05
N ALA A 476 12.05 13.80 -25.25
CA ALA A 476 12.47 14.97 -24.46
C ALA A 476 13.07 14.59 -23.11
N GLY A 477 14.11 13.74 -23.12
CA GLY A 477 14.97 13.43 -21.96
C GLY A 477 16.29 12.77 -22.34
N GLU A 478 16.57 12.64 -23.64
CA GLU A 478 17.42 11.59 -24.21
C GLU A 478 18.91 11.91 -24.38
N ARG A 479 19.47 12.97 -23.77
CA ARG A 479 20.93 13.20 -23.84
C ARG A 479 21.51 13.52 -22.48
N SER A 480 22.28 12.57 -21.96
CA SER A 480 23.27 12.87 -20.93
C SER A 480 24.43 13.62 -21.59
N ASP A 481 24.32 14.94 -21.82
CA ASP A 481 25.42 15.73 -22.35
C ASP A 481 26.65 15.61 -21.43
N PRO A 482 27.77 14.99 -21.86
CA PRO A 482 28.94 14.77 -20.98
C PRO A 482 29.70 16.05 -20.62
N GLY A 483 29.19 17.24 -20.97
CA GLY A 483 29.91 18.51 -20.89
C GLY A 483 29.30 19.59 -20.01
N ARG A 484 28.11 19.40 -19.39
CA ARG A 484 27.43 20.52 -18.71
C ARG A 484 27.86 20.76 -17.26
N HIS A 485 28.59 19.84 -16.62
CA HIS A 485 29.06 20.01 -15.24
C HIS A 485 30.51 20.52 -15.08
N ALA A 486 31.17 20.95 -16.16
CA ALA A 486 32.56 21.41 -16.10
C ALA A 486 32.77 22.92 -16.35
N ARG A 487 31.69 23.72 -16.43
CA ARG A 487 31.79 25.16 -16.71
C ARG A 487 30.85 26.01 -15.88
N ASP A 488 30.87 25.85 -14.56
CA ASP A 488 30.36 26.86 -13.61
C ASP A 488 31.20 26.87 -12.32
N GLY A 489 32.52 26.82 -12.49
CA GLY A 489 33.52 26.85 -11.41
C GLY A 489 34.63 27.85 -11.71
N GLY A 490 34.29 29.04 -12.17
CA GLY A 490 35.22 30.16 -12.27
C GLY A 490 35.36 30.86 -10.92
N GLY A 491 36.11 30.26 -10.00
CA GLY A 491 36.54 30.90 -8.76
C GLY A 491 37.83 31.68 -8.97
N ASP A 492 37.78 32.98 -8.67
CA ASP A 492 38.90 33.90 -8.65
C ASP A 492 40.13 33.34 -7.90
N ILE A 493 41.29 33.44 -8.55
CA ILE A 493 42.60 33.24 -7.92
C ILE A 493 42.99 34.56 -7.27
N ASP A 494 42.98 34.59 -5.95
CA ASP A 494 43.60 35.66 -5.16
C ASP A 494 44.98 35.19 -4.66
N ARG A 495 46.02 35.77 -5.27
CA ARG A 495 47.46 35.81 -4.93
C ARG A 495 48.34 34.57 -5.06
#